data_AF-X5DV76-F1
#
_entry.id   AF-X5DV76-F1
#
_cell.length_a   1.000
_cell.length_b   1.000
_cell.length_c   1.000
_cell.angle_alpha   90.00
_cell.angle_beta   90.00
_cell.angle_gamma   90.00
#
_symmetry.space_group_name_H-M   'P 1'
#
loop_
_entity.id
_entity.type
_entity.pdbx_description
1 polymer ?
#
loop_
_entity_poly.entity_id
_entity_poly.type
_entity_poly.pdbx_seq_one_letter_code
_entity_poly.pdbx_strand_id
1 'polypeptide(L)'
;MNTRTRIVTPVAAAVVATVSAMALASCVSNEQSLQQWPDAPNPTLALPNGSKLSDNVDDLTSQTTSDTMAGAREAYGSLRPDTDPRTGQEVSPARRVPAIVERGRLVVGVAQSLNQLGFRDPVTGELAGFEIDLAREIARDIFGDPNRIEYRYVEGNDLEDVLSVGTVDLVIRTFTITRPRQEQVEFSVPYLTTYPRILAMRDSGITGEDDLADKTVCVTHDSTNLQELRDEVPHQDILATQTWSDCLMAIQRRQADAIYSDSAILSGLQAQDPYTEIIGDSTDGTDYGVAAALPEDRDTAGLVRQVNSTMDRIRTDGTWDDIYDTWLEGYLGAASQPPAEYRSAADNRELTALRERSGDSGNTEREEEQ
;
A
#
# COMPACT_ATOMS: atom_id res chain seq x y z
N MET A 1 -42.24 3.41 -73.56
CA MET A 1 -41.78 2.34 -74.48
C MET A 1 -42.02 1.00 -73.79
N ASN A 2 -42.87 0.17 -74.41
CA ASN A 2 -43.16 -1.28 -74.22
C ASN A 2 -43.35 -1.78 -72.78
N THR A 3 -44.55 -2.02 -72.22
CA THR A 3 -45.80 -2.69 -72.66
C THR A 3 -45.66 -4.11 -73.23
N ARG A 4 -46.22 -5.07 -72.48
CA ARG A 4 -46.92 -6.33 -72.86
C ARG A 4 -47.23 -7.05 -71.53
N THR A 5 -48.41 -7.08 -70.92
CA THR A 5 -49.76 -7.49 -71.35
C THR A 5 -49.80 -8.89 -71.99
N ARG A 6 -50.54 -9.83 -71.36
CA ARG A 6 -51.67 -10.61 -71.94
C ARG A 6 -52.24 -11.62 -70.91
N ILE A 7 -53.53 -11.51 -70.57
CA ILE A 7 -54.70 -12.36 -70.98
C ILE A 7 -54.91 -13.55 -70.01
N VAL A 8 -55.86 -13.52 -69.05
CA VAL A 8 -57.35 -13.76 -69.10
C VAL A 8 -57.74 -15.26 -69.11
N THR A 9 -58.16 -15.76 -67.92
CA THR A 9 -59.29 -16.64 -67.48
C THR A 9 -59.90 -17.74 -68.41
N PRO A 10 -60.90 -18.55 -67.98
CA PRO A 10 -61.01 -19.47 -66.80
C PRO A 10 -61.57 -20.87 -67.21
N VAL A 11 -61.44 -21.92 -66.38
CA VAL A 11 -62.33 -23.11 -66.49
C VAL A 11 -62.73 -23.65 -65.11
N ALA A 12 -64.01 -24.00 -65.06
CA ALA A 12 -64.89 -24.44 -64.00
C ALA A 12 -64.46 -25.61 -63.08
N ALA A 13 -64.87 -25.45 -61.82
CA ALA A 13 -65.59 -26.37 -60.94
C ALA A 13 -65.39 -27.90 -61.06
N ALA A 14 -64.96 -28.50 -59.95
CA ALA A 14 -65.50 -29.77 -59.47
C ALA A 14 -65.46 -29.81 -57.94
N VAL A 15 -66.64 -29.96 -57.34
CA VAL A 15 -66.87 -30.20 -55.92
C VAL A 15 -66.54 -31.66 -55.61
N VAL A 16 -65.62 -31.90 -54.68
CA VAL A 16 -65.60 -33.14 -53.88
C VAL A 16 -65.29 -32.73 -52.44
N ALA A 17 -66.28 -32.94 -51.57
CA ALA A 17 -66.16 -32.76 -50.14
C ALA A 17 -65.32 -33.89 -49.54
N THR A 18 -64.18 -33.55 -48.95
CA THR A 18 -63.45 -34.42 -48.03
C THR A 18 -63.16 -33.65 -46.75
N VAL A 19 -63.86 -34.06 -45.69
CA VAL A 19 -63.60 -33.67 -44.30
C VAL A 19 -62.18 -34.13 -43.98
N SER A 20 -61.28 -33.19 -43.69
CA SER A 20 -59.94 -33.49 -43.17
C SER A 20 -59.67 -32.56 -41.99
N ALA A 21 -59.42 -33.20 -40.85
CA ALA A 21 -59.33 -32.61 -39.55
C ALA A 21 -58.25 -31.52 -39.47
N MET A 22 -58.61 -30.40 -38.85
CA MET A 22 -57.69 -29.36 -38.39
C MET A 22 -56.69 -29.97 -37.41
N ALA A 23 -55.47 -30.24 -37.87
CA ALA A 23 -54.31 -30.29 -36.99
C ALA A 23 -53.75 -28.86 -36.92
N LEU A 24 -54.11 -28.13 -35.86
CA LEU A 24 -53.40 -26.92 -35.46
C LEU A 24 -51.98 -27.36 -35.11
N ALA A 25 -51.04 -27.16 -36.02
CA ALA A 25 -49.62 -27.24 -35.71
C ALA A 25 -49.33 -26.11 -34.72
N SER A 26 -49.29 -26.45 -33.42
CA SER A 26 -48.69 -25.59 -32.44
C SER A 26 -47.23 -25.40 -32.84
N CYS A 27 -46.86 -24.16 -33.17
CA CYS A 27 -45.48 -23.75 -33.05
C CYS A 27 -45.15 -23.85 -31.56
N VAL A 28 -44.73 -25.03 -31.11
CA VAL A 28 -44.00 -25.16 -29.85
C VAL A 28 -42.67 -24.48 -30.13
N SER A 29 -42.59 -23.20 -29.76
CA SER A 29 -41.32 -22.57 -29.47
C SER A 29 -40.65 -23.48 -28.46
N ASN A 30 -39.67 -24.23 -28.96
CA ASN A 30 -38.74 -24.96 -28.13
C ASN A 30 -37.92 -23.86 -27.45
N GLU A 31 -38.48 -23.27 -26.39
CA GLU A 31 -37.71 -22.55 -25.40
C GLU A 31 -36.67 -23.56 -24.94
N GLN A 32 -35.47 -23.47 -25.51
CA GLN A 32 -34.31 -23.94 -24.80
C GLN A 32 -34.36 -23.15 -23.50
N SER A 33 -34.87 -23.79 -22.45
CA SER A 33 -34.75 -23.28 -21.10
C SER A 33 -33.28 -22.91 -20.99
N LEU A 34 -32.99 -21.61 -20.92
CA LEU A 34 -31.65 -21.15 -20.57
C LEU A 34 -31.25 -22.01 -19.37
N GLN A 35 -30.12 -22.68 -19.49
CA GLN A 35 -29.62 -23.55 -18.43
C GLN A 35 -29.66 -22.71 -17.15
N GLN A 36 -30.64 -22.99 -16.29
CA GLN A 36 -30.77 -22.28 -15.03
C GLN A 36 -29.61 -22.80 -14.21
N TRP A 37 -28.57 -21.98 -14.15
CA TRP A 37 -27.57 -22.11 -13.12
C TRP A 37 -28.32 -22.08 -11.80
N PRO A 38 -27.92 -22.90 -10.80
CA PRO A 38 -28.44 -22.72 -9.46
C PRO A 38 -28.38 -21.23 -9.14
N ASP A 39 -29.44 -20.68 -8.54
CA ASP A 39 -29.29 -19.38 -7.88
C ASP A 39 -28.03 -19.47 -7.04
N ALA A 40 -27.08 -18.54 -7.25
CA ALA A 40 -25.88 -18.50 -6.44
C ALA A 40 -26.37 -18.60 -4.99
N PRO A 41 -25.91 -19.59 -4.19
CA PRO A 41 -26.34 -19.69 -2.81
C PRO A 41 -26.09 -18.31 -2.24
N ASN A 42 -27.13 -17.60 -1.76
CA ASN A 42 -26.97 -16.24 -1.26
C ASN A 42 -25.91 -16.32 -0.14
N PRO A 43 -24.64 -16.01 -0.44
CA PRO A 43 -23.60 -16.44 0.44
C PRO A 43 -23.36 -15.24 1.32
N THR A 44 -23.25 -15.42 2.63
CA THR A 44 -22.33 -14.57 3.37
C THR A 44 -21.00 -14.65 2.60
N LEU A 45 -20.75 -13.67 1.72
CA LEU A 45 -19.56 -13.61 0.90
C LEU A 45 -18.41 -13.75 1.89
N ALA A 46 -17.61 -14.80 1.74
CA ALA A 46 -16.51 -15.04 2.66
C ALA A 46 -15.62 -13.79 2.67
N LEU A 47 -15.37 -13.26 3.86
CA LEU A 47 -14.41 -12.17 4.03
C LEU A 47 -13.04 -12.63 3.53
N PRO A 48 -12.15 -11.69 3.12
CA PRO A 48 -10.78 -12.04 2.78
C PRO A 48 -10.11 -12.82 3.91
N ASN A 49 -9.18 -13.72 3.58
CA ASN A 49 -8.58 -14.61 4.56
C ASN A 49 -7.90 -13.81 5.69
N GLY A 50 -8.06 -14.23 6.94
CA GLY A 50 -7.52 -13.53 8.12
C GLY A 50 -8.13 -12.16 8.41
N SER A 51 -9.23 -11.79 7.75
CA SER A 51 -9.94 -10.56 8.09
C SER A 51 -10.74 -10.73 9.38
N LYS A 52 -10.85 -9.63 10.12
CA LYS A 52 -11.70 -9.50 11.30
C LYS A 52 -12.67 -8.34 11.08
N LEU A 53 -13.95 -8.58 11.28
CA LEU A 53 -14.98 -7.54 11.32
C LEU A 53 -15.35 -7.31 12.78
N SER A 54 -15.30 -6.08 13.24
CA SER A 54 -15.68 -5.73 14.61
C SER A 54 -16.29 -4.33 14.69
N ASP A 55 -17.29 -4.19 15.55
CA ASP A 55 -17.81 -2.92 16.07
C ASP A 55 -17.00 -2.43 17.29
N ASN A 56 -16.15 -3.31 17.85
CA ASN A 56 -15.27 -3.03 18.97
C ASN A 56 -13.79 -3.17 18.57
N VAL A 57 -13.08 -2.05 18.61
CA VAL A 57 -11.72 -1.97 18.05
C VAL A 57 -10.66 -2.64 18.94
N ASP A 58 -10.95 -2.84 20.22
CA ASP A 58 -10.06 -3.58 21.13
C ASP A 58 -9.89 -5.06 20.71
N ASP A 59 -10.84 -5.62 19.95
CA ASP A 59 -10.77 -6.99 19.41
C ASP A 59 -9.87 -7.12 18.16
N LEU A 60 -9.49 -5.97 17.58
CA LEU A 60 -8.76 -5.87 16.31
C LEU A 60 -7.26 -5.60 16.50
N THR A 61 -6.83 -5.20 17.69
CA THR A 61 -5.42 -4.93 17.99
C THR A 61 -4.76 -6.11 18.70
N SER A 62 -3.47 -6.31 18.44
CA SER A 62 -2.60 -7.07 19.33
C SER A 62 -2.31 -6.19 20.55
N GLN A 63 -2.52 -6.70 21.78
CA GLN A 63 -2.43 -5.92 23.04
C GLN A 63 -1.12 -5.13 23.22
N THR A 64 -0.06 -5.47 22.49
CA THR A 64 1.26 -4.83 22.53
C THR A 64 1.32 -3.48 21.79
N THR A 65 0.39 -3.18 20.88
CA THR A 65 0.48 -2.01 19.97
C THR A 65 -0.26 -0.76 20.47
N SER A 66 -1.24 -0.92 21.38
CA SER A 66 -2.09 0.20 21.82
C SER A 66 -1.36 1.20 22.72
N ASP A 67 -0.31 0.79 23.44
CA ASP A 67 0.39 1.67 24.40
C ASP A 67 1.60 2.38 23.79
N THR A 68 2.11 1.94 22.65
CA THR A 68 3.33 2.52 22.06
C THR A 68 3.04 3.71 21.16
N MET A 69 1.92 3.74 20.44
CA MET A 69 1.66 4.78 19.42
C MET A 69 0.98 6.06 19.96
N ALA A 70 0.48 6.03 21.20
CA ALA A 70 -0.18 7.14 21.87
C ALA A 70 0.83 8.13 22.47
N GLY A 71 1.47 8.93 21.61
CA GLY A 71 2.41 9.95 22.08
C GLY A 71 2.82 10.93 20.99
N ALA A 72 2.01 11.96 20.80
CA ALA A 72 2.19 13.11 19.90
C ALA A 72 3.41 14.00 20.27
N ARG A 73 4.61 13.41 20.33
CA ARG A 73 5.88 14.13 20.25
C ARG A 73 6.41 13.94 18.83
N GLU A 74 6.86 15.04 18.22
CA GLU A 74 7.54 15.01 16.92
C GLU A 74 8.62 13.93 16.92
N ALA A 75 8.70 13.18 15.81
CA ALA A 75 9.73 12.18 15.61
C ALA A 75 11.11 12.84 15.72
N TYR A 76 12.11 12.07 16.15
CA TYR A 76 13.48 12.53 16.10
C TYR A 76 13.93 12.67 14.64
N GLY A 77 14.77 13.66 14.34
CA GLY A 77 15.42 13.72 13.03
C GLY A 77 16.35 12.53 12.76
N SER A 78 16.86 12.43 11.54
CA SER A 78 17.76 11.37 11.12
C SER A 78 19.25 11.70 11.31
N LEU A 79 20.14 10.74 11.06
CA LEU A 79 21.60 10.92 11.09
C LEU A 79 22.09 11.70 9.86
N ARG A 80 22.65 12.89 10.08
CA ARG A 80 23.24 13.71 8.99
C ARG A 80 24.33 12.97 8.19
N PRO A 81 24.43 13.12 6.86
CA PRO A 81 25.60 12.66 6.12
C PRO A 81 26.91 13.21 6.71
N ASP A 82 27.93 12.36 6.84
CA ASP A 82 29.22 12.71 7.41
C ASP A 82 30.23 13.17 6.33
N THR A 83 31.16 14.02 6.75
CA THR A 83 32.27 14.53 5.93
C THR A 83 33.61 14.09 6.52
N ASP A 84 34.61 13.84 5.67
CA ASP A 84 35.98 13.53 6.11
C ASP A 84 36.61 14.80 6.71
N PRO A 85 37.04 14.80 7.97
CA PRO A 85 37.60 15.99 8.62
C PRO A 85 38.86 16.54 7.95
N ARG A 86 39.56 15.74 7.13
CA ARG A 86 40.79 16.15 6.45
C ARG A 86 40.52 16.84 5.12
N THR A 87 39.46 16.44 4.42
CA THR A 87 39.16 16.95 3.07
C THR A 87 37.93 17.85 3.04
N GLY A 88 37.07 17.78 4.04
CA GLY A 88 35.76 18.44 4.08
C GLY A 88 34.76 17.88 3.08
N GLN A 89 35.10 16.80 2.36
CA GLN A 89 34.23 16.13 1.39
C GLN A 89 33.41 15.05 2.08
N GLU A 90 32.28 14.66 1.49
CA GLU A 90 31.49 13.52 1.99
C GLU A 90 32.32 12.23 2.08
N VAL A 91 32.05 11.46 3.12
CA VAL A 91 32.66 10.13 3.29
C VAL A 91 32.16 9.20 2.19
N SER A 92 33.07 8.45 1.57
CA SER A 92 32.71 7.56 0.47
C SER A 92 31.82 6.39 0.92
N PRO A 93 30.96 5.85 0.04
CA PRO A 93 30.12 4.70 0.35
C PRO A 93 30.91 3.48 0.84
N ALA A 94 32.07 3.20 0.23
CA ALA A 94 32.95 2.10 0.66
C ALA A 94 33.46 2.21 2.11
N ARG A 95 33.48 3.43 2.68
CA ARG A 95 33.81 3.65 4.09
C ARG A 95 32.57 3.62 4.99
N ARG A 96 31.43 4.10 4.50
CA ARG A 96 30.17 4.09 5.26
C ARG A 96 29.58 2.67 5.40
N VAL A 97 29.68 1.86 4.35
CA VAL A 97 29.03 0.54 4.25
C VAL A 97 29.97 -0.55 3.71
N PRO A 98 31.13 -0.79 4.37
CA PRO A 98 32.15 -1.70 3.85
C PRO A 98 31.64 -3.13 3.64
N ALA A 99 30.83 -3.66 4.56
CA ALA A 99 30.27 -5.01 4.45
C ALA A 99 29.30 -5.18 3.26
N ILE A 100 28.51 -4.14 2.95
CA ILE A 100 27.58 -4.14 1.81
C ILE A 100 28.37 -4.09 0.50
N VAL A 101 29.43 -3.28 0.46
CA VAL A 101 30.33 -3.20 -0.70
C VAL A 101 31.06 -4.52 -0.93
N GLU A 102 31.60 -5.13 0.12
CA GLU A 102 32.27 -6.44 0.06
C GLU A 102 31.31 -7.54 -0.42
N ARG A 103 30.06 -7.54 0.08
CA ARG A 103 29.01 -8.48 -0.35
C ARG A 103 28.56 -8.23 -1.79
N GLY A 104 28.78 -7.03 -2.33
CA GLY A 104 28.51 -6.66 -3.72
C GLY A 104 27.03 -6.47 -4.07
N ARG A 105 26.15 -6.34 -3.06
CA ARG A 105 24.72 -6.04 -3.23
C ARG A 105 24.09 -5.50 -1.94
N LEU A 106 23.07 -4.68 -2.09
CA LEU A 106 22.17 -4.20 -1.04
C LEU A 106 20.94 -5.13 -0.95
N VAL A 107 20.55 -5.54 0.25
CA VAL A 107 19.35 -6.37 0.48
C VAL A 107 18.24 -5.48 1.02
N VAL A 108 17.14 -5.34 0.29
CA VAL A 108 16.06 -4.39 0.62
C VAL A 108 14.74 -5.12 0.81
N GLY A 109 14.11 -4.92 1.96
CA GLY A 109 12.73 -5.30 2.24
C GLY A 109 11.76 -4.35 1.55
N VAL A 110 10.89 -4.88 0.68
CA VAL A 110 9.93 -4.10 -0.12
C VAL A 110 8.57 -4.78 -0.18
N ALA A 111 7.54 -4.01 -0.53
CA ALA A 111 6.26 -4.56 -0.97
C ALA A 111 6.35 -5.14 -2.39
N GLN A 112 5.39 -6.00 -2.72
CA GLN A 112 5.16 -6.50 -4.09
C GLN A 112 3.70 -6.36 -4.55
N SER A 113 2.82 -5.85 -3.69
CA SER A 113 1.38 -5.70 -3.92
C SER A 113 0.88 -4.26 -3.81
N LEU A 114 1.74 -3.30 -3.48
CA LEU A 114 1.38 -1.87 -3.37
C LEU A 114 1.64 -1.20 -4.71
N ASN A 115 0.66 -1.28 -5.61
CA ASN A 115 0.76 -0.68 -6.94
C ASN A 115 1.20 0.80 -6.86
N GLN A 116 1.96 1.28 -7.84
CA GLN A 116 2.65 2.59 -7.84
C GLN A 116 3.81 2.75 -6.82
N LEU A 117 3.81 2.03 -5.70
CA LEU A 117 4.83 2.14 -4.64
C LEU A 117 5.90 1.05 -4.73
N GLY A 118 5.51 -0.18 -4.45
CA GLY A 118 6.32 -1.38 -4.52
C GLY A 118 5.44 -2.54 -4.96
N PHE A 119 5.49 -2.85 -6.25
CA PHE A 119 4.65 -3.88 -6.85
C PHE A 119 5.37 -4.70 -7.90
N ARG A 120 4.84 -5.90 -8.16
CA ARG A 120 5.27 -6.70 -9.30
C ARG A 120 4.43 -6.32 -10.52
N ASP A 121 5.08 -5.79 -11.54
CA ASP A 121 4.45 -5.47 -12.82
C ASP A 121 3.89 -6.77 -13.45
N PRO A 122 2.58 -6.82 -13.78
CA PRO A 122 1.96 -8.04 -14.29
C PRO A 122 2.33 -8.36 -15.75
N VAL A 123 2.88 -7.40 -16.49
CA VAL A 123 3.32 -7.53 -17.88
C VAL A 123 4.76 -8.05 -17.95
N THR A 124 5.68 -7.43 -17.20
CA THR A 124 7.11 -7.78 -17.22
C THR A 124 7.48 -8.83 -16.19
N GLY A 125 6.72 -8.92 -15.09
CA GLY A 125 7.04 -9.74 -13.92
C GLY A 125 8.13 -9.15 -13.03
N GLU A 126 8.65 -7.95 -13.34
CA GLU A 126 9.69 -7.26 -12.57
C GLU A 126 9.08 -6.45 -11.42
N LEU A 127 9.89 -6.16 -10.39
CA LEU A 127 9.48 -5.20 -9.36
C LEU A 127 9.63 -3.78 -9.90
N ALA A 128 8.61 -2.96 -9.65
CA ALA A 128 8.55 -1.57 -10.08
C ALA A 128 7.80 -0.72 -9.04
N GLY A 129 7.87 0.61 -9.21
CA GLY A 129 7.21 1.59 -8.35
C GLY A 129 8.18 2.57 -7.71
N PHE A 130 7.61 3.60 -7.09
CA PHE A 130 8.31 4.70 -6.44
C PHE A 130 9.41 4.22 -5.47
N GLU A 131 9.10 3.26 -4.60
CA GLU A 131 10.01 2.76 -3.57
C GLU A 131 11.10 1.84 -4.14
N ILE A 132 10.80 1.18 -5.26
CA ILE A 132 11.78 0.38 -6.00
C ILE A 132 12.80 1.29 -6.67
N ASP A 133 12.36 2.39 -7.27
CA ASP A 133 13.27 3.38 -7.88
C ASP A 133 14.10 4.10 -6.82
N LEU A 134 13.53 4.39 -5.65
CA LEU A 134 14.31 4.91 -4.50
C LEU A 134 15.41 3.94 -4.06
N ALA A 135 15.09 2.64 -3.96
CA ALA A 135 16.08 1.62 -3.64
C ALA A 135 17.21 1.55 -4.69
N ARG A 136 16.86 1.68 -5.97
CA ARG A 136 17.80 1.71 -7.11
C ARG A 136 18.75 2.90 -7.03
N GLU A 137 18.29 4.07 -6.60
CA GLU A 137 19.16 5.23 -6.40
C GLU A 137 20.13 5.05 -5.23
N ILE A 138 19.70 4.41 -4.13
CA ILE A 138 20.61 4.07 -3.02
C ILE A 138 21.70 3.08 -3.50
N ALA A 139 21.32 2.07 -4.28
CA ALA A 139 22.29 1.13 -4.84
C ALA A 139 23.22 1.78 -5.87
N ARG A 140 22.70 2.70 -6.69
CA ARG A 140 23.51 3.51 -7.61
C ARG A 140 24.60 4.28 -6.86
N ASP A 141 24.26 4.91 -5.74
CA ASP A 141 25.21 5.71 -4.98
C ASP A 141 26.25 4.82 -4.27
N ILE A 142 25.89 3.60 -3.85
CA ILE A 142 26.83 2.66 -3.23
C ILE A 142 27.77 2.02 -4.25
N PHE A 143 27.25 1.57 -5.39
CA PHE A 143 27.95 0.67 -6.31
C PHE A 143 28.28 1.27 -7.68
N GLY A 144 27.68 2.42 -8.04
CA GLY A 144 27.64 2.91 -9.41
C GLY A 144 26.73 2.10 -10.35
N ASP A 145 25.96 1.15 -9.81
CA ASP A 145 25.07 0.26 -10.55
C ASP A 145 23.75 0.09 -9.79
N PRO A 146 22.62 0.63 -10.29
CA PRO A 146 21.33 0.60 -9.60
C PRO A 146 20.75 -0.82 -9.48
N ASN A 147 21.29 -1.81 -10.21
CA ASN A 147 20.79 -3.18 -10.18
C ASN A 147 21.48 -4.06 -9.14
N ARG A 148 22.38 -3.50 -8.31
CA ARG A 148 23.07 -4.22 -7.23
C ARG A 148 22.19 -4.38 -5.99
N ILE A 149 20.99 -4.91 -6.20
CA ILE A 149 19.96 -5.09 -5.18
C ILE A 149 19.46 -6.52 -5.18
N GLU A 150 19.25 -7.06 -3.98
CA GLU A 150 18.46 -8.26 -3.73
C GLU A 150 17.21 -7.85 -2.96
N TYR A 151 16.03 -8.00 -3.57
CA TYR A 151 14.77 -7.70 -2.90
C TYR A 151 14.33 -8.87 -2.02
N ARG A 152 13.85 -8.55 -0.82
CA ARG A 152 13.10 -9.45 0.05
C ARG A 152 11.69 -8.94 0.17
N TYR A 153 10.75 -9.83 -0.04
CA TYR A 153 9.37 -9.50 0.18
C TYR A 153 9.07 -9.49 1.68
N VAL A 154 8.46 -8.41 2.15
CA VAL A 154 8.03 -8.27 3.54
C VAL A 154 6.56 -7.85 3.52
N GLU A 155 5.67 -8.75 3.95
CA GLU A 155 4.24 -8.46 4.20
C GLU A 155 4.01 -8.17 5.66
N GLY A 156 2.88 -7.54 5.96
CA GLY A 156 2.41 -7.36 7.33
C GLY A 156 3.25 -6.37 8.12
N ASN A 157 3.35 -6.61 9.43
CA ASN A 157 3.81 -5.62 10.41
C ASN A 157 5.16 -6.00 11.05
N ASP A 158 5.83 -7.04 10.56
CA ASP A 158 7.12 -7.53 11.09
C ASP A 158 8.33 -6.74 10.52
N LEU A 159 8.15 -5.44 10.22
CA LEU A 159 9.17 -4.64 9.53
C LEU A 159 10.42 -4.41 10.40
N GLU A 160 10.21 -4.16 11.68
CA GLU A 160 11.24 -3.99 12.70
C GLU A 160 12.02 -5.29 12.92
N ASP A 161 11.31 -6.43 12.97
CA ASP A 161 11.89 -7.75 13.21
C ASP A 161 12.82 -8.20 12.09
N VAL A 162 12.42 -8.02 10.83
CA VAL A 162 13.28 -8.39 9.68
C VAL A 162 14.58 -7.59 9.63
N LEU A 163 14.56 -6.35 10.15
CA LEU A 163 15.74 -5.50 10.30
C LEU A 163 16.59 -5.96 11.48
N SER A 164 15.98 -6.18 12.65
CA SER A 164 16.67 -6.63 13.86
C SER A 164 17.42 -7.94 13.66
N VAL A 165 16.75 -8.95 13.06
CA VAL A 165 17.37 -10.25 12.74
C VAL A 165 18.43 -10.12 11.62
N GLY A 166 18.35 -9.06 10.80
CA GLY A 166 19.28 -8.81 9.70
C GLY A 166 18.96 -9.61 8.43
N THR A 167 17.69 -9.94 8.21
CA THR A 167 17.21 -10.56 6.97
C THR A 167 17.37 -9.60 5.78
N VAL A 168 17.27 -8.29 6.04
CA VAL A 168 17.46 -7.20 5.09
C VAL A 168 18.39 -6.14 5.69
N ASP A 169 19.03 -5.32 4.85
CA ASP A 169 19.79 -4.16 5.34
C ASP A 169 18.89 -2.94 5.54
N LEU A 170 17.91 -2.76 4.65
CA LEU A 170 16.96 -1.66 4.64
C LEU A 170 15.53 -2.15 4.43
N VAL A 171 14.55 -1.42 4.94
CA VAL A 171 13.14 -1.52 4.56
C VAL A 171 12.72 -0.22 3.88
N ILE A 172 12.12 -0.35 2.69
CA ILE A 172 11.49 0.74 1.94
C ILE A 172 10.09 0.23 1.53
N ARG A 173 9.13 0.43 2.42
CA ARG A 173 7.75 -0.07 2.29
C ARG A 173 6.79 0.74 3.17
N THR A 174 6.38 1.91 2.67
CA THR A 174 5.38 2.80 3.28
C THR A 174 5.53 2.93 4.79
N PHE A 175 6.78 3.06 5.26
CA PHE A 175 7.08 2.87 6.66
C PHE A 175 7.05 4.21 7.37
N THR A 176 5.92 4.50 8.01
CA THR A 176 5.68 5.77 8.72
C THR A 176 6.68 5.96 9.85
N ILE A 177 7.38 7.09 9.82
CA ILE A 177 8.30 7.50 10.87
C ILE A 177 7.47 7.92 12.09
N THR A 178 7.60 7.17 13.17
CA THR A 178 7.02 7.54 14.47
C THR A 178 8.08 7.40 15.55
N ARG A 179 7.96 8.20 16.63
CA ARG A 179 8.87 8.09 17.78
C ARG A 179 8.94 6.66 18.35
N PRO A 180 7.82 5.92 18.51
CA PRO A 180 7.84 4.54 18.99
C PRO A 180 8.61 3.59 18.06
N ARG A 181 8.46 3.76 16.74
CA ARG A 181 9.24 2.98 15.77
C ARG A 181 10.71 3.35 15.82
N GLN A 182 11.06 4.61 16.08
CA GLN A 182 12.46 5.04 16.25
C GLN A 182 13.15 4.42 17.47
N GLU A 183 12.41 3.91 18.45
CA GLU A 183 12.99 3.12 19.54
C GLU A 183 13.38 1.69 19.11
N GLN A 184 12.87 1.21 17.98
CA GLN A 184 13.09 -0.17 17.49
C GLN A 184 13.94 -0.22 16.22
N VAL A 185 13.92 0.84 15.41
CA VAL A 185 14.67 0.97 14.17
C VAL A 185 15.26 2.37 14.00
N GLU A 186 16.15 2.53 13.02
CA GLU A 186 16.73 3.81 12.66
C GLU A 186 16.22 4.25 11.29
N PHE A 187 15.68 5.47 11.19
CA PHE A 187 15.12 5.98 9.95
C PHE A 187 16.06 6.94 9.23
N SER A 188 15.95 7.02 7.91
CA SER A 188 16.41 8.13 7.09
C SER A 188 15.61 9.41 7.39
N VAL A 189 15.98 10.51 6.75
CA VAL A 189 15.04 11.64 6.57
C VAL A 189 13.82 11.16 5.77
N PRO A 190 12.65 11.81 5.91
CA PRO A 190 11.48 11.45 5.12
C PRO A 190 11.75 11.48 3.62
N TYR A 191 11.19 10.50 2.89
CA TYR A 191 11.23 10.47 1.42
C TYR A 191 9.88 10.81 0.78
N LEU A 192 8.77 10.73 1.53
CA LEU A 192 7.44 11.07 1.05
C LEU A 192 6.56 11.47 2.24
N THR A 193 5.90 12.64 2.16
CA THR A 193 4.75 12.95 3.03
C THR A 193 3.49 12.46 2.33
N THR A 194 2.66 11.70 3.06
CA THR A 194 1.35 11.23 2.61
C THR A 194 0.28 11.73 3.57
N TYR A 195 -0.99 11.62 3.17
CA TYR A 195 -2.10 12.11 3.98
C TYR A 195 -3.15 11.00 4.13
N PRO A 196 -3.63 10.71 5.34
CA PRO A 196 -4.75 9.82 5.58
C PRO A 196 -5.98 10.33 4.83
N ARG A 197 -6.60 9.45 4.05
CA ARG A 197 -7.72 9.75 3.16
C ARG A 197 -8.63 8.55 3.04
N ILE A 198 -9.70 8.72 2.26
CA ILE A 198 -10.70 7.69 2.02
C ILE A 198 -10.65 7.27 0.55
N LEU A 199 -10.70 5.97 0.28
CA LEU A 199 -11.03 5.43 -1.04
C LEU A 199 -12.42 4.81 -1.00
N ALA A 200 -13.31 5.25 -1.89
CA ALA A 200 -14.66 4.71 -2.01
C ALA A 200 -15.03 4.48 -3.47
N MET A 201 -16.09 3.72 -3.72
CA MET A 201 -16.68 3.61 -5.07
C MET A 201 -17.28 4.96 -5.47
N ARG A 202 -17.16 5.35 -6.75
CA ARG A 202 -17.69 6.62 -7.28
C ARG A 202 -19.21 6.80 -7.13
N ASP A 203 -19.94 5.70 -6.96
CA ASP A 203 -21.40 5.70 -6.75
C ASP A 203 -21.80 5.59 -5.26
N SER A 204 -20.83 5.64 -4.33
CA SER A 204 -21.06 5.46 -2.89
C SER A 204 -21.81 6.62 -2.23
N GLY A 205 -21.65 7.83 -2.78
CA GLY A 205 -22.16 9.07 -2.16
C GLY A 205 -21.34 9.54 -0.94
N ILE A 206 -20.25 8.87 -0.60
CA ILE A 206 -19.31 9.30 0.45
C ILE A 206 -18.49 10.46 -0.10
N THR A 207 -18.38 11.54 0.66
CA THR A 207 -17.63 12.75 0.27
C THR A 207 -16.56 13.14 1.27
N GLY A 208 -16.61 12.60 2.49
CA GLY A 208 -15.62 12.82 3.54
C GLY A 208 -15.83 11.90 4.74
N GLU A 209 -15.07 12.13 5.81
CA GLU A 209 -15.07 11.30 7.02
C GLU A 209 -16.41 11.28 7.74
N ASP A 210 -17.15 12.39 7.79
CA ASP A 210 -18.48 12.46 8.43
C ASP A 210 -19.48 11.45 7.85
N ASP A 211 -19.35 11.10 6.55
CA ASP A 211 -20.23 10.16 5.87
C ASP A 211 -19.95 8.69 6.26
N LEU A 212 -18.89 8.43 7.04
CA LEU A 212 -18.48 7.09 7.47
C LEU A 212 -19.19 6.62 8.74
N ALA A 213 -19.88 7.49 9.48
CA ALA A 213 -20.45 7.19 10.80
C ALA A 213 -21.34 5.92 10.85
N ASP A 214 -22.09 5.64 9.78
CA ASP A 214 -22.97 4.48 9.64
C ASP A 214 -22.42 3.46 8.62
N LYS A 215 -21.09 3.39 8.47
CA LYS A 215 -20.41 2.60 7.43
C LYS A 215 -19.43 1.59 8.00
N THR A 216 -19.20 0.55 7.22
CA THR A 216 -18.08 -0.39 7.44
C THR A 216 -16.85 0.12 6.70
N VAL A 217 -15.78 0.42 7.44
CA VAL A 217 -14.53 0.96 6.89
C VAL A 217 -13.44 -0.12 6.94
N CYS A 218 -12.78 -0.34 5.80
CA CYS A 218 -11.70 -1.30 5.70
C CYS A 218 -10.33 -0.66 5.96
N VAL A 219 -9.48 -1.38 6.70
CA VAL A 219 -8.10 -0.98 7.00
C VAL A 219 -7.25 -2.25 7.20
N THR A 220 -5.92 -2.17 7.18
CA THR A 220 -5.07 -3.33 7.50
C THR A 220 -4.75 -3.40 8.99
N HIS A 221 -4.55 -4.63 9.50
CA HIS A 221 -4.08 -4.89 10.86
C HIS A 221 -2.78 -4.12 11.18
N ASP A 222 -2.60 -3.77 12.46
CA ASP A 222 -1.47 -3.05 13.07
C ASP A 222 -0.88 -1.88 12.24
N SER A 223 -1.72 -1.23 11.43
CA SER A 223 -1.37 0.00 10.70
C SER A 223 -1.59 1.24 11.57
N THR A 224 -0.86 2.32 11.27
CA THR A 224 -1.14 3.64 11.86
C THR A 224 -2.54 4.13 11.51
N ASN A 225 -3.03 3.83 10.31
CA ASN A 225 -4.37 4.22 9.87
C ASN A 225 -5.49 3.49 10.64
N LEU A 226 -5.25 2.27 11.15
CA LEU A 226 -6.24 1.60 12.02
C LEU A 226 -6.39 2.36 13.34
N GLN A 227 -5.27 2.84 13.89
CA GLN A 227 -5.24 3.61 15.13
C GLN A 227 -5.95 4.97 14.95
N GLU A 228 -5.66 5.67 13.86
CA GLU A 228 -6.30 6.94 13.50
C GLU A 228 -7.80 6.76 13.20
N LEU A 229 -8.18 5.76 12.41
CA LEU A 229 -9.57 5.41 12.14
C LEU A 229 -10.35 5.15 13.45
N ARG A 230 -9.71 4.49 14.42
CA ARG A 230 -10.30 4.23 15.74
C ARG A 230 -10.54 5.51 16.53
N ASP A 231 -9.52 6.35 16.62
CA ASP A 231 -9.49 7.45 17.58
C ASP A 231 -10.18 8.72 17.07
N GLU A 232 -10.17 8.94 15.75
CA GLU A 232 -10.45 10.26 15.17
C GLU A 232 -11.59 10.26 14.14
N VAL A 233 -11.84 9.13 13.47
CA VAL A 233 -12.78 9.06 12.34
C VAL A 233 -14.08 8.34 12.74
N PRO A 234 -15.27 8.93 12.51
CA PRO A 234 -16.53 8.28 12.85
C PRO A 234 -16.79 7.07 11.94
N HIS A 235 -17.17 5.93 12.52
CA HIS A 235 -17.47 4.71 11.78
C HIS A 235 -18.46 3.81 12.54
N GLN A 236 -19.13 2.90 11.84
CA GLN A 236 -19.99 1.88 12.46
C GLN A 236 -19.18 0.61 12.78
N ASP A 237 -18.48 0.09 11.77
CA ASP A 237 -17.74 -1.17 11.86
C ASP A 237 -16.37 -1.01 11.21
N ILE A 238 -15.36 -1.73 11.72
CA ILE A 238 -14.04 -1.85 11.08
C ILE A 238 -13.89 -3.26 10.50
N LEU A 239 -13.55 -3.33 9.22
CA LEU A 239 -13.07 -4.55 8.56
C LEU A 239 -11.54 -4.50 8.49
N ALA A 240 -10.88 -5.13 9.46
CA ALA A 240 -9.42 -5.23 9.49
C ALA A 240 -8.95 -6.41 8.64
N THR A 241 -8.14 -6.16 7.61
CA THR A 241 -7.64 -7.16 6.64
C THR A 241 -6.13 -7.34 6.73
N GLN A 242 -5.59 -8.37 6.07
CA GLN A 242 -4.13 -8.59 6.02
C GLN A 242 -3.43 -7.68 5.01
N THR A 243 -4.07 -7.37 3.89
CA THR A 243 -3.47 -6.59 2.81
C THR A 243 -4.40 -5.50 2.30
N TRP A 244 -3.84 -4.41 1.76
CA TRP A 244 -4.66 -3.36 1.13
C TRP A 244 -5.41 -3.85 -0.11
N SER A 245 -4.88 -4.85 -0.82
CA SER A 245 -5.58 -5.52 -1.91
C SER A 245 -6.84 -6.27 -1.43
N ASP A 246 -6.81 -6.84 -0.22
CA ASP A 246 -7.99 -7.44 0.39
C ASP A 246 -9.06 -6.38 0.71
N CYS A 247 -8.66 -5.19 1.14
CA CYS A 247 -9.60 -4.07 1.30
C CYS A 247 -10.21 -3.62 -0.03
N LEU A 248 -9.42 -3.54 -1.11
CA LEU A 248 -9.94 -3.23 -2.44
C LEU A 248 -10.97 -4.30 -2.88
N MET A 249 -10.66 -5.57 -2.68
CA MET A 249 -11.61 -6.65 -2.94
C MET A 249 -12.87 -6.56 -2.08
N ALA A 250 -12.76 -6.15 -0.81
CA ALA A 250 -13.88 -6.00 0.10
C ALA A 250 -14.85 -4.91 -0.37
N ILE A 251 -14.37 -3.73 -0.77
CA ILE A 251 -15.25 -2.66 -1.30
C ILE A 251 -15.87 -3.05 -2.66
N GLN A 252 -15.12 -3.73 -3.53
CA GLN A 252 -15.65 -4.25 -4.80
C GLN A 252 -16.78 -5.27 -4.62
N ARG A 253 -16.72 -6.03 -3.53
CA ARG A 253 -17.74 -7.01 -3.13
C ARG A 253 -18.82 -6.43 -2.22
N ARG A 254 -18.79 -5.11 -1.94
CA ARG A 254 -19.69 -4.42 -1.01
C ARG A 254 -19.70 -5.06 0.39
N GLN A 255 -18.55 -5.58 0.81
CA GLN A 255 -18.30 -6.07 2.18
C GLN A 255 -17.80 -4.97 3.12
N ALA A 256 -17.27 -3.89 2.54
CA ALA A 256 -16.99 -2.63 3.19
C ALA A 256 -17.46 -1.49 2.27
N ASP A 257 -17.72 -0.32 2.83
CA ASP A 257 -18.18 0.86 2.10
C ASP A 257 -17.01 1.74 1.62
N ALA A 258 -15.90 1.72 2.36
CA ALA A 258 -14.73 2.55 2.12
C ALA A 258 -13.44 1.90 2.63
N ILE A 259 -12.29 2.41 2.18
CA ILE A 259 -10.96 2.11 2.73
C ILE A 259 -10.41 3.40 3.32
N TYR A 260 -9.88 3.33 4.54
CA TYR A 260 -9.17 4.45 5.17
C TYR A 260 -7.67 4.16 5.21
N SER A 261 -6.87 4.99 4.54
CA SER A 261 -5.42 4.81 4.46
C SER A 261 -4.71 6.06 3.92
N ASP A 262 -3.39 6.02 3.94
CA ASP A 262 -2.52 7.00 3.34
C ASP A 262 -2.77 7.15 1.83
N SER A 263 -2.86 8.39 1.35
CA SER A 263 -3.15 8.73 -0.05
C SER A 263 -2.20 8.05 -1.04
N ALA A 264 -0.93 7.90 -0.68
CA ALA A 264 0.06 7.14 -1.44
C ALA A 264 -0.39 5.68 -1.71
N ILE A 265 -0.89 4.98 -0.69
CA ILE A 265 -1.41 3.61 -0.83
C ILE A 265 -2.70 3.62 -1.66
N LEU A 266 -3.61 4.55 -1.37
CA LEU A 266 -4.89 4.67 -2.08
C LEU A 266 -4.70 4.97 -3.57
N SER A 267 -3.63 5.68 -3.96
CA SER A 267 -3.28 5.91 -5.37
C SER A 267 -3.08 4.60 -6.13
N GLY A 268 -2.40 3.64 -5.51
CA GLY A 268 -2.18 2.30 -6.07
C GLY A 268 -3.45 1.48 -6.18
N LEU A 269 -4.36 1.59 -5.21
CA LEU A 269 -5.66 0.93 -5.24
C LEU A 269 -6.57 1.54 -6.32
N GLN A 270 -6.61 2.87 -6.43
CA GLN A 270 -7.35 3.56 -7.48
C GLN A 270 -6.80 3.25 -8.87
N ALA A 271 -5.49 3.12 -9.02
CA ALA A 271 -4.85 2.70 -10.26
C ALA A 271 -5.29 1.27 -10.68
N GLN A 272 -5.55 0.39 -9.71
CA GLN A 272 -6.05 -0.97 -9.96
C GLN A 272 -7.55 -0.98 -10.28
N ASP A 273 -8.34 -0.09 -9.67
CA ASP A 273 -9.77 0.03 -9.92
C ASP A 273 -10.20 1.49 -10.19
N PRO A 274 -10.30 1.90 -11.47
CA PRO A 274 -10.72 3.25 -11.85
C PRO A 274 -12.16 3.64 -11.48
N TYR A 275 -13.00 2.68 -11.03
CA TYR A 275 -14.34 2.96 -10.52
C TYR A 275 -14.34 3.48 -9.08
N THR A 276 -13.16 3.55 -8.46
CA THR A 276 -12.96 4.18 -7.16
C THR A 276 -12.48 5.62 -7.30
N GLU A 277 -12.60 6.35 -6.21
CA GLU A 277 -12.04 7.68 -6.06
C GLU A 277 -11.50 7.91 -4.66
N ILE A 278 -10.41 8.65 -4.59
CA ILE A 278 -9.84 9.12 -3.34
C ILE A 278 -10.58 10.41 -2.97
N ILE A 279 -11.07 10.50 -1.73
CA ILE A 279 -11.85 11.62 -1.17
C ILE A 279 -11.38 11.93 0.25
N GLY A 280 -11.93 12.99 0.86
CA GLY A 280 -11.54 13.47 2.19
C GLY A 280 -10.14 14.04 2.19
N ASP A 281 -9.99 15.37 2.10
CA ASP A 281 -8.69 16.00 2.26
C ASP A 281 -8.31 16.01 3.74
N SER A 282 -7.08 15.62 4.06
CA SER A 282 -6.50 15.72 5.40
C SER A 282 -5.33 16.70 5.39
N THR A 283 -5.15 17.42 6.50
CA THR A 283 -3.96 18.24 6.75
C THR A 283 -2.92 17.56 7.62
N ASP A 284 -3.26 16.39 8.17
CA ASP A 284 -2.43 15.67 9.13
C ASP A 284 -1.54 14.68 8.38
N GLY A 285 -0.50 15.27 7.76
CA GLY A 285 0.46 14.52 6.97
C GLY A 285 1.31 13.58 7.81
N THR A 286 1.62 12.41 7.27
CA THR A 286 2.54 11.44 7.85
C THR A 286 3.73 11.21 6.93
N ASP A 287 4.90 11.01 7.51
CA ASP A 287 6.16 10.90 6.76
C ASP A 287 6.63 9.45 6.66
N TYR A 288 6.93 9.00 5.44
CA TYR A 288 7.59 7.73 5.20
C TYR A 288 9.10 7.87 5.19
N GLY A 289 9.79 6.91 5.81
CA GLY A 289 11.24 6.85 5.87
C GLY A 289 11.81 5.49 5.48
N VAL A 290 13.05 5.48 5.01
CA VAL A 290 13.82 4.26 4.83
C VAL A 290 14.32 3.81 6.20
N ALA A 291 13.99 2.60 6.63
CA ALA A 291 14.41 2.08 7.93
C ALA A 291 15.61 1.14 7.79
N ALA A 292 16.51 1.19 8.78
CA ALA A 292 17.59 0.25 9.01
C ALA A 292 17.47 -0.30 10.44
N ALA A 293 18.14 -1.41 10.73
CA ALA A 293 18.29 -1.88 12.12
C ALA A 293 18.95 -0.81 12.99
N LEU A 294 18.81 -0.91 14.31
CA LEU A 294 19.47 0.00 15.24
C LEU A 294 21.01 -0.01 15.06
N PRO A 295 21.68 1.17 15.10
CA PRO A 295 23.13 1.24 15.01
C PRO A 295 23.83 0.44 16.10
N GLU A 296 23.23 0.38 17.29
CA GLU A 296 23.75 -0.35 18.44
C GLU A 296 23.77 -1.87 18.19
N ASP A 297 22.83 -2.39 17.39
CA ASP A 297 22.67 -3.81 17.13
C ASP A 297 23.52 -4.30 15.94
N ARG A 298 23.65 -3.46 14.89
CA ARG A 298 24.20 -3.91 13.59
C ARG A 298 25.14 -2.92 12.90
N ASP A 299 25.63 -1.88 13.58
CA ASP A 299 26.53 -0.85 13.02
C ASP A 299 25.98 -0.20 11.72
N THR A 300 24.69 0.11 11.72
CA THR A 300 23.97 0.69 10.59
C THR A 300 24.07 2.21 10.49
N ALA A 301 24.75 2.88 11.42
CA ALA A 301 24.88 4.34 11.38
C ALA A 301 25.48 4.84 10.05
N GLY A 302 26.49 4.13 9.52
CA GLY A 302 27.06 4.45 8.21
C GLY A 302 26.07 4.24 7.07
N LEU A 303 25.25 3.19 7.13
CA LEU A 303 24.20 2.91 6.15
C LEU A 303 23.12 4.00 6.14
N VAL A 304 22.62 4.41 7.29
CA VAL A 304 21.61 5.48 7.38
C VAL A 304 22.16 6.81 6.84
N ARG A 305 23.42 7.13 7.14
CA ARG A 305 24.09 8.31 6.56
C ARG A 305 24.24 8.21 5.05
N GLN A 306 24.50 7.00 4.52
CA GLN A 306 24.58 6.77 3.08
C GLN A 306 23.21 6.94 2.40
N VAL A 307 22.14 6.43 3.02
CA VAL A 307 20.77 6.68 2.55
C VAL A 307 20.46 8.17 2.54
N ASN A 308 20.77 8.88 3.63
CA ASN A 308 20.53 10.33 3.70
C ASN A 308 21.36 11.15 2.70
N SER A 309 22.59 10.72 2.38
CA SER A 309 23.40 11.30 1.32
C SER A 309 22.73 11.12 -0.06
N THR A 310 22.12 9.94 -0.29
CA THR A 310 21.29 9.69 -1.48
C THR A 310 20.07 10.59 -1.50
N MET A 311 19.36 10.73 -0.37
CA MET A 311 18.18 11.61 -0.25
C MET A 311 18.53 13.07 -0.55
N ASP A 312 19.63 13.59 0.01
CA ASP A 312 20.11 14.96 -0.26
C ASP A 312 20.40 15.17 -1.76
N ARG A 313 21.00 14.17 -2.42
CA ARG A 313 21.28 14.22 -3.85
C ARG A 313 20.00 14.25 -4.68
N ILE A 314 19.12 13.25 -4.54
CA ILE A 314 17.93 13.12 -5.40
C ILE A 314 16.95 14.29 -5.26
N ARG A 315 16.96 14.95 -4.10
CA ARG A 315 16.17 16.16 -3.84
C ARG A 315 16.69 17.38 -4.57
N THR A 316 18.00 17.46 -4.79
CA THR A 316 18.66 18.64 -5.36
C THR A 316 18.93 18.53 -6.85
N ASP A 317 19.00 17.32 -7.40
CA ASP A 317 19.25 17.06 -8.82
C ASP A 317 17.99 16.83 -9.66
N GLY A 318 16.81 16.81 -9.03
CA GLY A 318 15.50 16.60 -9.68
C GLY A 318 15.08 15.14 -9.80
N THR A 319 15.94 14.18 -9.43
CA THR A 319 15.62 12.74 -9.53
C THR A 319 14.40 12.37 -8.70
N TRP A 320 14.22 12.97 -7.51
CA TRP A 320 13.03 12.72 -6.69
C TRP A 320 11.75 13.17 -7.39
N ASP A 321 11.78 14.36 -8.02
CA ASP A 321 10.63 14.91 -8.73
C ASP A 321 10.26 13.99 -9.91
N ASP A 322 11.27 13.52 -10.68
CA ASP A 322 11.06 12.57 -11.78
C ASP A 322 10.44 11.23 -11.32
N ILE A 323 10.89 10.68 -10.19
CA ILE A 323 10.33 9.45 -9.62
C ILE A 323 8.88 9.69 -9.15
N TYR A 324 8.63 10.82 -8.48
CA TYR A 324 7.28 11.18 -8.02
C TYR A 324 6.31 11.35 -9.20
N ASP A 325 6.71 12.11 -10.22
CA ASP A 325 5.90 12.39 -11.40
C ASP A 325 5.57 11.10 -12.18
N THR A 326 6.51 10.16 -12.23
CA THR A 326 6.32 8.87 -12.90
C THR A 326 5.22 8.03 -12.24
N TRP A 327 5.17 8.01 -10.90
CA TRP A 327 4.38 7.01 -10.16
C TRP A 327 3.14 7.60 -9.46
N LEU A 328 3.19 8.85 -9.00
CA LEU A 328 2.21 9.37 -8.02
C LEU A 328 1.48 10.64 -8.49
N GLU A 329 2.09 11.51 -9.29
CA GLU A 329 1.50 12.80 -9.69
C GLU A 329 0.12 12.65 -10.35
N GLY A 330 -0.06 11.63 -11.20
CA GLY A 330 -1.32 11.37 -11.89
C GLY A 330 -2.52 11.09 -10.96
N TYR A 331 -2.27 10.72 -9.70
CA TYR A 331 -3.30 10.40 -8.70
C TYR A 331 -3.35 11.42 -7.57
N LEU A 332 -2.21 11.96 -7.18
CA LEU A 332 -2.06 12.80 -5.99
C LEU A 332 -1.87 14.30 -6.33
N GLY A 333 -1.66 14.63 -7.60
CA GLY A 333 -1.27 15.97 -8.03
C GLY A 333 0.21 16.26 -7.72
N ALA A 334 0.61 17.53 -7.80
CA ALA A 334 1.99 17.92 -7.52
C ALA A 334 2.32 17.75 -6.03
N ALA A 335 3.44 17.11 -5.71
CA ALA A 335 3.95 17.04 -4.34
C ALA A 335 4.99 18.11 -4.03
N SER A 336 5.24 18.26 -2.73
CA SER A 336 6.42 18.90 -2.17
C SER A 336 7.30 17.87 -1.50
N GLN A 337 8.61 17.98 -1.70
CA GLN A 337 9.58 17.17 -0.97
C GLN A 337 9.47 17.43 0.55
N PRO A 338 9.34 16.40 1.40
CA PRO A 338 9.23 16.57 2.85
C PRO A 338 10.50 17.21 3.42
N PRO A 339 10.48 17.98 4.51
CA PRO A 339 11.71 18.59 5.06
C PRO A 339 12.76 17.54 5.47
N ALA A 340 14.04 17.82 5.20
CA ALA A 340 15.14 16.99 5.68
C ALA A 340 15.52 17.39 7.11
N GLU A 341 14.98 16.68 8.09
CA GLU A 341 15.27 16.94 9.51
C GLU A 341 16.35 16.01 10.04
N TYR A 342 17.48 16.60 10.44
CA TYR A 342 18.59 15.87 11.04
C TYR A 342 18.64 16.13 12.55
N ARG A 343 18.71 15.06 13.34
CA ARG A 343 18.71 15.17 14.79
C ARG A 343 19.99 15.82 15.33
N SER A 344 19.84 16.59 16.41
CA SER A 344 20.97 17.14 17.14
C SER A 344 21.70 16.07 17.94
N ALA A 345 22.88 16.40 18.47
CA ALA A 345 23.59 15.51 19.39
C ALA A 345 22.85 15.32 20.72
N ALA A 346 21.97 16.26 21.12
CA ALA A 346 21.14 16.11 22.32
C ALA A 346 20.01 15.11 22.07
N ASP A 347 19.31 15.27 20.95
CA ASP A 347 18.23 14.37 20.52
C ASP A 347 18.75 12.94 20.34
N ASN A 348 19.93 12.76 19.75
CA ASN A 348 20.55 11.45 19.62
C ASN A 348 20.81 10.80 20.98
N ARG A 349 21.27 11.56 21.98
CA ARG A 349 21.49 11.01 23.33
C ARG A 349 20.17 10.65 24.01
N GLU A 350 19.12 11.45 23.80
CA GLU A 350 17.80 11.15 24.35
C GLU A 350 17.22 9.87 23.75
N LEU A 351 17.28 9.72 22.42
CA LEU A 351 16.80 8.55 21.71
C LEU A 351 17.59 7.29 22.09
N THR A 352 18.93 7.34 22.14
CA THR A 352 19.73 6.20 22.62
C THR A 352 19.36 5.82 24.05
N ALA A 353 19.17 6.80 24.95
CA ALA A 353 18.76 6.51 26.32
C ALA A 353 17.34 5.90 26.42
N LEU A 354 16.43 6.23 25.48
CA LEU A 354 15.12 5.57 25.39
C LEU A 354 15.28 4.12 24.95
N ARG A 355 16.03 3.86 23.87
CA ARG A 355 16.32 2.52 23.36
C ARG A 355 16.90 1.60 24.44
N GLU A 356 17.85 2.10 25.22
CA GLU A 356 18.45 1.35 26.33
C GLU A 356 17.43 0.97 27.41
N ARG A 357 16.50 1.87 27.77
CA ARG A 357 15.45 1.57 28.76
C ARG A 357 14.43 0.57 28.24
N SER A 358 14.01 0.72 26.98
CA SER A 358 13.03 -0.17 26.34
C SER A 358 13.61 -1.58 26.17
N GLY A 359 14.91 -1.69 25.85
CA GLY A 359 15.61 -2.98 25.78
C GLY A 359 15.74 -3.70 27.13
N ASP A 360 16.02 -2.98 28.23
CA ASP A 360 16.14 -3.57 29.58
C ASP A 360 14.78 -4.05 30.13
N SER A 361 13.71 -3.31 29.80
CA SER A 361 12.33 -3.65 30.18
C SER A 361 11.86 -4.97 29.52
N GLY A 362 12.12 -5.13 28.22
CA GLY A 362 11.76 -6.36 27.49
C GLY A 362 12.58 -7.59 27.89
N ASN A 363 13.77 -7.42 28.47
CA ASN A 363 14.57 -8.53 28.98
C ASN A 363 14.10 -9.02 30.36
N THR A 364 13.52 -8.13 31.17
CA THR A 364 12.94 -8.47 32.49
C THR A 364 11.65 -9.29 32.33
N GLU A 365 10.78 -8.94 31.38
CA GLU A 365 9.53 -9.68 31.12
C GLU A 365 9.79 -11.10 30.57
N ARG A 366 10.83 -11.27 29.73
CA ARG A 366 11.24 -12.61 29.20
C ARG A 366 11.85 -13.54 30.25
N GLU A 367 12.35 -12.99 31.36
CA GLU A 367 12.84 -13.78 32.50
C GLU A 367 11.71 -14.19 33.47
N GLU A 368 10.58 -13.50 33.47
CA GLU A 368 9.41 -13.86 34.29
C GLU A 368 8.47 -14.88 33.61
N GLU A 369 8.56 -15.04 32.28
CA GLU A 369 7.79 -16.04 31.51
C GLU A 369 8.50 -17.41 31.33
N GLN A 370 9.70 -17.59 31.89
CA GLN A 370 10.45 -18.86 31.94
C GLN A 370 10.43 -19.47 33.33
#